data_AF-A0A2A4U1R1-F1
#
_entry.id   AF-A0A2A4U1R1-F1
#
_cell.length_a   1.000
_cell.length_b   1.000
_cell.length_c   1.000
_cell.angle_alpha   90.00
_cell.angle_beta   90.00
_cell.angle_gamma   90.00
#
_symmetry.space_group_name_H-M   'P 1'
#
loop_
_entity.id
_entity.type
_entity.pdbx_description
1 polymer ?
#
loop_
_entity_poly.entity_id
_entity_poly.type
_entity_poly.pdbx_seq_one_letter_code
_entity_poly.pdbx_strand_id
1 'polypeptide(L)'
;MHRKLFYFFNFACLALFVAAGIVDNDREWKGYQKEYKRMEIARIEKALSTETDEAKKASLDIALKAARSMPIRLRQAMSKDLIRYDRCTSCHLGIDPAVNALQVNDYTEHPFKASVVPEHMSHPPVKFACTSCHGGQGLATTAEDAHGEIKHWEEPLLAQPYLQGTCVRCHDNFEDLEGAQEAKRGKDLVAKLGCVGCHSFKGKGGEVSVDLGDIADKPVSRIDWSQTTADLDRHQWNVKNWIELHLTRDPMSLVPGDPFGHSCEHLEKCEGVAPSGMPPFFEELSLEEAQAITAYMLGMTDRALPMQYKVPAVKKPVRYADNIEHGKAMYTKFGCAGCHGEGGADGRRNFNALGDGQDKTNLHSIEEMAKGREPTLTKVVGTYSRDELRKKLVDGVSPTSIVKFNPEGPTPPLFMPAWKTKIKGKEMEVLLDYLLSIAEDSGEEW
;
A
#
# COMPACT_ATOMS: atom_id res chain seq x y z
N MET A 1 -3.47 -40.44 -49.79
CA MET A 1 -3.10 -39.78 -48.51
C MET A 1 -3.96 -38.55 -48.22
N HIS A 2 -4.09 -37.60 -49.15
CA HIS A 2 -4.81 -36.32 -48.96
C HIS A 2 -6.29 -36.42 -48.53
N ARG A 3 -7.09 -37.36 -49.08
CA ARG A 3 -8.49 -37.53 -48.67
C ARG A 3 -8.66 -37.96 -47.21
N LYS A 4 -7.78 -38.85 -46.73
CA LYS A 4 -7.81 -39.30 -45.32
C LYS A 4 -7.43 -38.16 -44.36
N LEU A 5 -6.43 -37.36 -44.73
CA LEU A 5 -6.06 -36.14 -44.01
C LEU A 5 -7.21 -35.11 -43.98
N PHE A 6 -7.89 -34.89 -45.10
CA PHE A 6 -9.05 -33.99 -45.17
C PHE A 6 -10.15 -34.40 -44.19
N TYR A 7 -10.56 -35.68 -44.19
CA TYR A 7 -11.58 -36.16 -43.26
C TYR A 7 -11.10 -36.08 -41.80
N PHE A 8 -9.84 -36.46 -41.53
CA PHE A 8 -9.27 -36.35 -40.20
C PHE A 8 -9.33 -34.92 -39.66
N PHE A 9 -8.89 -33.91 -40.43
CA PHE A 9 -8.92 -32.51 -39.98
C PHE A 9 -10.35 -31.99 -39.79
N ASN A 10 -11.30 -32.38 -40.65
CA ASN A 10 -12.70 -31.97 -40.47
C ASN A 10 -13.31 -32.57 -39.19
N PHE A 11 -13.09 -33.86 -38.93
CA PHE A 11 -13.57 -34.48 -37.70
C PHE A 11 -12.84 -33.95 -36.46
N ALA A 12 -11.55 -33.64 -36.56
CA ALA A 12 -10.81 -32.99 -35.49
C ALA A 12 -11.36 -31.58 -35.19
N CYS A 13 -11.66 -30.78 -36.22
CA CYS A 13 -12.30 -29.47 -36.04
C CYS A 13 -13.70 -29.59 -35.43
N LEU A 14 -14.51 -30.55 -35.88
CA LEU A 14 -15.83 -30.81 -35.30
C LEU A 14 -15.73 -31.24 -33.83
N ALA A 15 -14.80 -32.14 -33.51
CA ALA A 15 -14.55 -32.58 -32.14
C ALA A 15 -14.10 -31.41 -31.25
N LEU A 16 -13.20 -30.55 -31.75
CA LEU A 16 -12.80 -29.33 -31.05
C LEU A 16 -13.97 -28.36 -30.86
N PHE A 17 -14.85 -28.20 -31.84
CA PHE A 17 -16.04 -27.36 -31.71
C PHE A 17 -17.02 -27.90 -30.66
N VAL A 18 -17.28 -29.20 -30.67
CA VAL A 18 -18.12 -29.87 -29.65
C VAL A 18 -17.48 -29.74 -28.27
N ALA A 19 -16.17 -29.99 -28.15
CA ALA A 19 -15.44 -29.82 -26.90
C ALA A 19 -15.50 -28.37 -26.39
N ALA A 20 -15.31 -27.39 -27.26
CA ALA A 20 -15.45 -25.97 -26.92
C ALA A 20 -16.88 -25.64 -26.47
N GLY A 21 -17.90 -26.21 -27.12
CA GLY A 21 -19.29 -26.05 -26.71
C GLY A 21 -19.59 -26.65 -25.34
N ILE A 22 -19.02 -27.82 -25.03
CA ILE A 22 -19.15 -28.46 -23.70
C ILE A 22 -18.48 -27.58 -22.64
N VAL A 23 -17.24 -27.17 -22.87
CA VAL A 23 -16.48 -26.30 -21.96
C VAL A 23 -17.18 -24.96 -21.75
N ASP A 24 -17.75 -24.37 -22.81
CA ASP A 24 -18.50 -23.13 -22.68
C ASP A 24 -19.83 -23.32 -21.94
N ASN A 25 -20.47 -24.49 -22.07
CA ASN A 25 -21.70 -24.77 -21.35
C ASN A 25 -21.48 -24.99 -19.85
N ASP A 26 -20.31 -25.50 -19.46
CA ASP A 26 -19.95 -25.88 -18.08
C ASP A 26 -18.98 -24.90 -17.39
N ARG A 27 -19.09 -23.60 -17.71
CA ARG A 27 -18.28 -22.56 -17.06
C ARG A 27 -18.64 -22.40 -15.58
N GLU A 28 -17.63 -22.30 -14.72
CA GLU A 28 -17.75 -22.17 -13.27
C GLU A 28 -18.80 -21.13 -12.82
N TRP A 29 -18.75 -19.91 -13.38
CA TRP A 29 -19.67 -18.82 -13.04
C TRP A 29 -21.16 -19.18 -13.23
N LYS A 30 -21.50 -20.08 -14.16
CA LYS A 30 -22.88 -20.52 -14.38
C LYS A 30 -23.41 -21.31 -13.18
N GLY A 31 -22.53 -22.03 -12.48
CA GLY A 31 -22.86 -22.74 -11.24
C GLY A 31 -23.38 -21.80 -10.16
N TYR A 32 -22.65 -20.73 -9.88
CA TYR A 32 -23.07 -19.73 -8.89
C TYR A 32 -24.40 -19.06 -9.26
N GLN A 33 -24.66 -18.76 -10.55
CA GLN A 33 -25.96 -18.19 -10.96
C GLN A 33 -27.13 -19.16 -10.81
N LYS A 34 -26.93 -20.43 -11.17
CA LYS A 34 -27.95 -21.47 -11.00
C LYS A 34 -28.27 -21.67 -9.52
N GLU A 35 -27.25 -21.66 -8.68
CA GLU A 35 -27.41 -21.86 -7.25
C GLU A 35 -28.10 -20.69 -6.57
N TYR A 36 -27.64 -19.44 -6.82
CA TYR A 36 -28.32 -18.25 -6.32
C TYR A 36 -29.80 -18.20 -6.76
N LYS A 37 -30.08 -18.55 -8.02
CA LYS A 37 -31.44 -18.65 -8.54
C LYS A 37 -32.28 -19.64 -7.75
N ARG A 38 -31.73 -20.83 -7.47
CA ARG A 38 -32.40 -21.89 -6.70
C ARG A 38 -32.69 -21.43 -5.28
N MET A 39 -31.71 -20.80 -4.63
CA MET A 39 -31.85 -20.26 -3.27
C MET A 39 -32.90 -19.15 -3.21
N GLU A 40 -32.95 -18.26 -4.20
CA GLU A 40 -33.88 -17.13 -4.21
C GLU A 40 -35.32 -17.58 -4.48
N ILE A 41 -35.50 -18.55 -5.37
CA ILE A 41 -36.80 -19.20 -5.58
C ILE A 41 -37.29 -19.85 -4.29
N ALA A 42 -36.44 -20.66 -3.63
CA ALA A 42 -36.81 -21.36 -2.40
C ALA A 42 -37.14 -20.37 -1.25
N ARG A 43 -36.40 -19.27 -1.13
CA ARG A 43 -36.64 -18.20 -0.15
C ARG A 43 -38.01 -17.56 -0.37
N ILE A 44 -38.31 -17.18 -1.61
CA ILE A 44 -39.58 -16.52 -1.96
C ILE A 44 -40.76 -17.49 -1.81
N GLU A 45 -40.63 -18.76 -2.22
CA GLU A 45 -41.67 -19.78 -2.05
C GLU A 45 -42.00 -20.01 -0.57
N LYS A 46 -40.97 -20.06 0.29
CA LYS A 46 -41.16 -20.16 1.74
C LYS A 46 -41.87 -18.92 2.31
N ALA A 47 -41.47 -17.72 1.88
CA ALA A 47 -42.13 -16.48 2.29
C ALA A 47 -43.61 -16.48 1.86
N LEU A 48 -43.91 -16.87 0.62
CA LEU A 48 -45.27 -16.96 0.08
C LEU A 48 -46.15 -17.94 0.89
N SER A 49 -45.59 -19.06 1.35
CA SER A 49 -46.35 -20.04 2.14
C SER A 49 -46.75 -19.57 3.54
N THR A 50 -46.10 -18.53 4.05
CA THR A 50 -46.30 -18.02 5.42
C THR A 50 -46.94 -16.64 5.45
N GLU A 51 -46.93 -15.92 4.33
CA GLU A 51 -47.52 -14.59 4.23
C GLU A 51 -49.04 -14.65 4.22
N THR A 52 -49.68 -13.74 4.96
CA THR A 52 -51.14 -13.65 5.09
C THR A 52 -51.70 -12.39 4.44
N ASP A 53 -50.87 -11.36 4.26
CA ASP A 53 -51.24 -10.12 3.60
C ASP A 53 -51.28 -10.28 2.07
N GLU A 54 -52.43 -10.03 1.46
CA GLU A 54 -52.65 -10.21 0.01
C GLU A 54 -51.80 -9.27 -0.86
N ALA A 55 -51.50 -8.04 -0.38
CA ALA A 55 -50.66 -7.11 -1.12
C ALA A 55 -49.18 -7.58 -1.12
N LYS A 56 -48.72 -8.15 0.00
CA LYS A 56 -47.39 -8.75 0.08
C LYS A 56 -47.30 -10.05 -0.72
N LYS A 57 -48.33 -10.90 -0.71
CA LYS A 57 -48.38 -12.09 -1.59
C LYS A 57 -48.27 -11.71 -3.06
N ALA A 58 -49.05 -10.73 -3.52
CA ALA A 58 -48.96 -10.24 -4.90
C ALA A 58 -47.54 -9.74 -5.25
N SER A 59 -46.89 -9.06 -4.31
CA SER A 59 -45.49 -8.61 -4.48
C SER A 59 -44.50 -9.78 -4.54
N LEU A 60 -44.66 -10.80 -3.69
CA LEU A 60 -43.84 -12.01 -3.68
C LEU A 60 -44.05 -12.86 -4.94
N ASP A 61 -45.26 -12.94 -5.48
CA ASP A 61 -45.54 -13.64 -6.75
C ASP A 61 -44.81 -12.99 -7.93
N ILE A 62 -44.80 -11.65 -7.98
CA ILE A 62 -44.01 -10.89 -8.97
C ILE A 62 -42.52 -11.20 -8.80
N ALA A 63 -42.01 -11.18 -7.57
CA ALA A 63 -40.62 -11.51 -7.27
C ALA A 63 -40.27 -12.96 -7.67
N LEU A 64 -41.15 -13.93 -7.40
CA LEU A 64 -40.97 -15.33 -7.78
C LEU A 64 -40.91 -15.50 -9.30
N LYS A 65 -41.79 -14.81 -10.03
CA LYS A 65 -41.76 -14.81 -11.51
C LYS A 65 -40.46 -14.20 -12.03
N ALA A 66 -39.98 -13.11 -11.42
CA ALA A 66 -38.69 -12.50 -11.75
C ALA A 66 -37.52 -13.46 -11.47
N ALA A 67 -37.48 -14.09 -10.30
CA ALA A 67 -36.45 -15.06 -9.93
C ALA A 67 -36.43 -16.27 -10.88
N ARG A 68 -37.60 -16.84 -11.22
CA ARG A 68 -37.73 -17.94 -12.19
C ARG A 68 -37.31 -17.56 -13.60
N SER A 69 -37.56 -16.33 -14.03
CA SER A 69 -37.17 -15.81 -15.34
C SER A 69 -35.75 -15.23 -15.40
N MET A 70 -35.02 -15.21 -14.27
CA MET A 70 -33.65 -14.69 -14.23
C MET A 70 -32.75 -15.43 -15.24
N PRO A 71 -32.12 -14.70 -16.20
CA PRO A 71 -31.26 -15.30 -17.20
C PRO A 71 -29.89 -15.64 -16.60
N ILE A 72 -29.35 -16.80 -17.01
CA ILE A 72 -27.96 -17.17 -16.72
C ILE A 72 -27.08 -16.57 -17.82
N ARG A 73 -26.32 -15.53 -17.49
CA ARG A 73 -25.48 -14.79 -18.44
C ARG A 73 -24.30 -14.14 -17.75
N LEU A 74 -23.23 -13.89 -18.50
CA LEU A 74 -22.17 -13.01 -18.03
C LEU A 74 -22.73 -11.61 -17.77
N ARG A 75 -22.37 -11.08 -16.61
CA ARG A 75 -22.73 -9.73 -16.16
C ARG A 75 -21.43 -8.95 -16.11
N GLN A 76 -21.41 -7.79 -16.76
CA GLN A 76 -20.20 -6.96 -16.85
C GLN A 76 -20.53 -5.53 -16.45
N ALA A 77 -19.91 -5.06 -15.38
CA ALA A 77 -19.87 -3.65 -15.03
C ALA A 77 -18.80 -2.95 -15.87
N MET A 78 -19.10 -1.74 -16.34
CA MET A 78 -18.20 -0.95 -17.20
C MET A 78 -18.10 0.46 -16.65
N SER A 79 -17.07 0.73 -15.86
CA SER A 79 -16.69 2.08 -15.45
C SER A 79 -15.66 2.61 -16.44
N LYS A 80 -16.13 3.20 -17.54
CA LYS A 80 -15.27 3.73 -18.60
C LYS A 80 -14.35 4.83 -18.09
N ASP A 81 -14.88 5.70 -17.24
CA ASP A 81 -14.16 6.86 -16.72
C ASP A 81 -13.02 6.46 -15.75
N LEU A 82 -13.15 5.30 -15.09
CA LEU A 82 -12.09 4.72 -14.25
C LEU A 82 -11.24 3.68 -15.01
N ILE A 83 -11.57 3.40 -16.27
CA ILE A 83 -10.95 2.35 -17.09
C ILE A 83 -10.97 1.01 -16.33
N ARG A 84 -12.14 0.66 -15.80
CA ARG A 84 -12.37 -0.55 -15.01
C ARG A 84 -13.56 -1.33 -15.56
N TYR A 85 -13.32 -2.61 -15.78
CA TYR A 85 -14.28 -3.55 -16.35
C TYR A 85 -14.22 -4.82 -15.53
N ASP A 86 -15.34 -5.20 -14.93
CA ASP A 86 -15.37 -6.43 -14.17
C ASP A 86 -16.66 -7.20 -14.30
N ARG A 87 -16.56 -8.50 -13.96
CA ARG A 87 -17.62 -9.49 -14.08
C ARG A 87 -17.96 -10.12 -12.74
N CYS A 88 -17.57 -9.48 -11.63
CA CYS A 88 -17.73 -9.98 -10.27
C CYS A 88 -19.19 -10.33 -9.95
N THR A 89 -20.15 -9.51 -10.42
CA THR A 89 -21.59 -9.74 -10.25
C THR A 89 -22.14 -10.91 -11.07
N SER A 90 -21.30 -11.59 -11.87
CA SER A 90 -21.63 -12.88 -12.47
C SER A 90 -21.71 -13.98 -11.41
N CYS A 91 -20.90 -13.90 -10.35
CA CYS A 91 -20.91 -14.84 -9.23
C CYS A 91 -21.54 -14.20 -7.96
N HIS A 92 -21.23 -12.93 -7.68
CA HIS A 92 -21.76 -12.15 -6.55
C HIS A 92 -23.10 -11.48 -6.85
N LEU A 93 -24.10 -12.27 -7.25
CA LEU A 93 -25.41 -11.74 -7.69
C LEU A 93 -26.16 -10.96 -6.62
N GLY A 94 -25.92 -11.28 -5.34
CA GLY A 94 -26.55 -10.56 -4.23
C GLY A 94 -26.20 -9.07 -4.20
N ILE A 95 -25.09 -8.67 -4.83
CA ILE A 95 -24.60 -7.29 -4.91
C ILE A 95 -24.90 -6.67 -6.29
N ASP A 96 -25.51 -7.41 -7.22
CA ASP A 96 -25.95 -6.87 -8.51
C ASP A 96 -27.24 -6.05 -8.35
N PRO A 97 -27.24 -4.73 -8.57
CA PRO A 97 -28.45 -3.92 -8.44
C PRO A 97 -29.57 -4.31 -9.42
N ALA A 98 -29.24 -5.00 -10.53
CA ALA A 98 -30.23 -5.49 -11.48
C ALA A 98 -30.97 -6.76 -11.01
N VAL A 99 -30.41 -7.49 -10.05
CA VAL A 99 -31.02 -8.72 -9.48
C VAL A 99 -31.52 -8.45 -8.05
N ASN A 100 -30.77 -7.67 -7.29
CA ASN A 100 -31.07 -7.26 -5.94
C ASN A 100 -30.92 -5.74 -5.81
N ALA A 101 -32.01 -5.00 -6.03
CA ALA A 101 -32.01 -3.54 -6.01
C ALA A 101 -31.60 -2.94 -4.66
N LEU A 102 -31.81 -3.66 -3.55
CA LEU A 102 -31.40 -3.23 -2.22
C LEU A 102 -29.94 -3.57 -1.90
N GLN A 103 -29.30 -4.44 -2.70
CA GLN A 103 -27.94 -4.94 -2.48
C GLN A 103 -27.71 -5.53 -1.07
N VAL A 104 -28.79 -5.98 -0.43
CA VAL A 104 -28.79 -6.60 0.89
C VAL A 104 -29.70 -7.83 0.83
N ASN A 105 -29.28 -8.94 1.45
CA ASN A 105 -30.08 -10.15 1.61
C ASN A 105 -29.67 -10.92 2.89
N ASP A 106 -30.50 -11.89 3.27
CA ASP A 106 -30.29 -12.69 4.49
C ASP A 106 -29.36 -13.90 4.27
N TYR A 107 -28.72 -14.02 3.11
CA TYR A 107 -27.79 -15.13 2.87
C TYR A 107 -26.51 -14.93 3.67
N THR A 108 -26.04 -16.00 4.30
CA THR A 108 -24.80 -16.01 5.08
C THR A 108 -23.62 -16.61 4.31
N GLU A 109 -23.91 -17.42 3.30
CA GLU A 109 -22.92 -18.16 2.50
C GLU A 109 -22.32 -17.27 1.40
N HIS A 110 -20.99 -17.28 1.28
CA HIS A 110 -20.29 -16.69 0.14
C HIS A 110 -20.41 -17.62 -1.08
N PRO A 111 -20.61 -17.11 -2.32
CA PRO A 111 -20.62 -15.70 -2.74
C PRO A 111 -22.00 -15.02 -2.74
N PHE A 112 -23.03 -15.66 -2.18
CA PHE A 112 -24.44 -15.23 -2.28
C PHE A 112 -24.84 -14.16 -1.27
N LYS A 113 -24.12 -14.12 -0.14
CA LYS A 113 -24.24 -13.09 0.90
C LYS A 113 -24.09 -11.69 0.32
N ALA A 114 -25.06 -10.84 0.62
CA ALA A 114 -24.96 -9.40 0.44
C ALA A 114 -25.36 -8.72 1.74
N SER A 115 -24.39 -8.34 2.56
CA SER A 115 -24.64 -7.60 3.80
C SER A 115 -24.78 -6.11 3.54
N VAL A 116 -25.35 -5.40 4.52
CA VAL A 116 -25.38 -3.94 4.52
C VAL A 116 -23.95 -3.42 4.54
N VAL A 117 -23.51 -2.83 3.43
CA VAL A 117 -22.23 -2.15 3.27
C VAL A 117 -22.56 -0.73 2.82
N PRO A 118 -22.49 0.28 3.71
CA PRO A 118 -22.85 1.67 3.39
C PRO A 118 -22.15 2.21 2.13
N GLU A 119 -20.93 1.76 1.89
CA GLU A 119 -20.11 2.14 0.75
C GLU A 119 -20.74 1.67 -0.56
N HIS A 120 -21.35 0.48 -0.64
CA HIS A 120 -21.99 -0.01 -1.88
C HIS A 120 -23.19 0.86 -2.30
N MET A 121 -23.89 1.45 -1.32
CA MET A 121 -25.00 2.37 -1.59
C MET A 121 -24.50 3.70 -2.17
N SER A 122 -23.35 4.17 -1.71
CA SER A 122 -22.71 5.41 -2.19
C SER A 122 -21.84 5.19 -3.45
N HIS A 123 -21.41 3.94 -3.68
CA HIS A 123 -20.52 3.52 -4.76
C HIS A 123 -21.13 2.35 -5.55
N PRO A 124 -22.20 2.60 -6.33
CA PRO A 124 -22.84 1.53 -7.09
C PRO A 124 -21.86 0.90 -8.11
N PRO A 125 -21.79 -0.44 -8.21
CA PRO A 125 -20.87 -1.13 -9.12
C PRO A 125 -21.01 -0.72 -10.59
N VAL A 126 -22.20 -0.29 -11.02
CA VAL A 126 -22.41 0.20 -12.40
C VAL A 126 -21.59 1.47 -12.69
N LYS A 127 -21.32 2.30 -11.68
CA LYS A 127 -20.54 3.53 -11.82
C LYS A 127 -19.06 3.33 -11.48
N PHE A 128 -18.77 2.51 -10.48
CA PHE A 128 -17.41 2.36 -9.94
C PHE A 128 -16.71 1.09 -10.40
N ALA A 129 -17.44 0.03 -10.76
CA ALA A 129 -16.92 -1.33 -10.87
C ALA A 129 -16.34 -1.84 -9.51
N CYS A 130 -16.39 -3.14 -9.25
CA CYS A 130 -15.89 -3.73 -8.00
C CYS A 130 -14.37 -3.59 -7.88
N THR A 131 -13.66 -3.79 -8.99
CA THR A 131 -12.18 -3.78 -9.07
C THR A 131 -11.54 -2.43 -8.76
N SER A 132 -12.29 -1.33 -8.82
CA SER A 132 -11.78 0.01 -8.45
C SER A 132 -11.43 0.11 -6.96
N CYS A 133 -12.19 -0.59 -6.12
CA CYS A 133 -11.96 -0.64 -4.68
C CYS A 133 -11.28 -1.95 -4.28
N HIS A 134 -11.80 -3.09 -4.76
CA HIS A 134 -11.33 -4.39 -4.31
C HIS A 134 -10.09 -4.91 -5.04
N GLY A 135 -9.68 -4.36 -6.18
CA GLY A 135 -8.68 -5.03 -7.02
C GLY A 135 -9.21 -6.34 -7.62
N GLY A 136 -8.33 -7.29 -7.91
CA GLY A 136 -8.64 -8.55 -8.59
C GLY A 136 -8.62 -8.42 -10.13
N GLN A 137 -8.78 -9.56 -10.81
CA GLN A 137 -8.82 -9.62 -12.27
C GLN A 137 -10.26 -9.52 -12.78
N GLY A 138 -10.75 -8.30 -13.00
CA GLY A 138 -12.16 -8.05 -13.32
C GLY A 138 -12.75 -8.86 -14.48
N LEU A 139 -11.98 -9.11 -15.52
CA LEU A 139 -12.47 -9.81 -16.72
C LEU A 139 -12.53 -11.34 -16.58
N ALA A 140 -11.94 -11.90 -15.52
CA ALA A 140 -11.97 -13.34 -15.29
C ALA A 140 -13.38 -13.85 -14.96
N THR A 141 -13.56 -15.15 -15.17
CA THR A 141 -14.85 -15.83 -15.02
C THR A 141 -14.75 -17.10 -14.17
N THR A 142 -13.62 -17.28 -13.50
CA THR A 142 -13.31 -18.31 -12.51
C THR A 142 -12.95 -17.60 -11.20
N ALA A 143 -13.24 -18.21 -10.04
CA ALA A 143 -12.98 -17.56 -8.76
C ALA A 143 -11.49 -17.29 -8.54
N GLU A 144 -10.64 -18.27 -8.84
CA GLU A 144 -9.18 -18.18 -8.70
C GLU A 144 -8.61 -17.00 -9.51
N ASP A 145 -8.91 -16.95 -10.81
CA ASP A 145 -8.40 -15.88 -11.67
C ASP A 145 -8.98 -14.52 -11.25
N ALA A 146 -10.29 -14.45 -10.94
CA ALA A 146 -10.95 -13.19 -10.60
C ALA A 146 -10.43 -12.59 -9.29
N HIS A 147 -10.08 -13.41 -8.31
CA HIS A 147 -9.47 -12.95 -7.07
C HIS A 147 -7.99 -12.60 -7.25
N GLY A 148 -7.35 -13.05 -8.34
CA GLY A 148 -6.08 -12.51 -8.78
C GLY A 148 -4.86 -12.99 -7.99
N GLU A 149 -5.00 -14.02 -7.15
CA GLU A 149 -3.88 -14.71 -6.49
C GLU A 149 -3.22 -15.71 -7.48
N ILE A 150 -2.88 -15.21 -8.66
CA ILE A 150 -2.33 -16.01 -9.75
C ILE A 150 -0.97 -15.45 -10.21
N LYS A 151 -0.13 -16.33 -10.77
CA LYS A 151 1.28 -16.07 -11.10
C LYS A 151 1.56 -14.79 -11.90
N HIS A 152 0.61 -14.35 -12.73
CA HIS A 152 0.80 -13.28 -13.72
C HIS A 152 -0.17 -12.11 -13.53
N TRP A 153 -0.74 -11.97 -12.32
CA TRP A 153 -1.62 -10.85 -11.99
C TRP A 153 -1.04 -10.04 -10.83
N GLU A 154 -1.01 -8.72 -10.99
CA GLU A 154 -0.29 -7.81 -10.09
C GLU A 154 -1.22 -7.08 -9.10
N GLU A 155 -2.53 -7.07 -9.36
CA GLU A 155 -3.56 -6.41 -8.55
C GLU A 155 -4.50 -7.48 -7.93
N PRO A 156 -4.07 -8.29 -6.94
CA PRO A 156 -4.96 -9.27 -6.32
C PRO A 156 -6.13 -8.58 -5.59
N LEU A 157 -7.13 -9.37 -5.23
CA LEU A 157 -8.26 -8.89 -4.43
C LEU A 157 -7.77 -8.46 -3.04
N LEU A 158 -8.02 -7.20 -2.70
CA LEU A 158 -7.65 -6.60 -1.43
C LEU A 158 -8.68 -6.96 -0.35
N ALA A 159 -8.20 -7.65 0.68
CA ALA A 159 -8.92 -7.84 1.93
C ALA A 159 -8.66 -6.67 2.90
N GLN A 160 -9.43 -6.62 3.99
CA GLN A 160 -9.10 -5.74 5.12
C GLN A 160 -7.73 -6.14 5.70
N PRO A 161 -6.89 -5.18 6.14
CA PRO A 161 -7.14 -3.73 6.15
C PRO A 161 -6.78 -3.00 4.84
N TYR A 162 -6.13 -3.66 3.88
CA TYR A 162 -5.58 -3.04 2.68
C TYR A 162 -6.62 -2.38 1.77
N LEU A 163 -7.86 -2.88 1.78
CA LEU A 163 -8.98 -2.30 1.04
C LEU A 163 -9.15 -0.79 1.32
N GLN A 164 -8.86 -0.35 2.54
CA GLN A 164 -9.01 1.04 2.97
C GLN A 164 -8.07 2.00 2.23
N GLY A 165 -6.97 1.49 1.66
CA GLY A 165 -6.08 2.27 0.80
C GLY A 165 -6.78 2.85 -0.42
N THR A 166 -7.86 2.21 -0.89
CA THR A 166 -8.61 2.71 -2.04
C THR A 166 -9.44 3.95 -1.73
N CYS A 167 -9.85 4.16 -0.47
CA CYS A 167 -10.51 5.38 -0.02
C CYS A 167 -9.61 6.60 -0.25
N VAL A 168 -8.31 6.46 0.07
CA VAL A 168 -7.27 7.50 -0.05
C VAL A 168 -7.10 7.99 -1.49
N ARG A 169 -7.40 7.15 -2.49
CA ARG A 169 -7.25 7.49 -3.92
C ARG A 169 -8.25 8.57 -4.35
N CYS A 170 -9.49 8.47 -3.85
CA CYS A 170 -10.61 9.32 -4.27
C CYS A 170 -10.94 10.41 -3.24
N HIS A 171 -10.77 10.12 -1.95
CA HIS A 171 -11.14 11.03 -0.87
C HIS A 171 -9.91 11.70 -0.28
N ASP A 172 -9.74 12.99 -0.55
CA ASP A 172 -8.71 13.80 0.11
C ASP A 172 -9.00 13.94 1.62
N ASN A 173 -10.25 13.74 2.04
CA ASN A 173 -10.72 13.82 3.42
C ASN A 173 -10.83 12.45 4.11
N PHE A 174 -10.11 11.44 3.61
CA PHE A 174 -10.26 10.06 4.08
C PHE A 174 -10.05 9.86 5.59
N GLU A 175 -9.28 10.74 6.23
CA GLU A 175 -9.01 10.70 7.67
C GLU A 175 -10.27 10.86 8.53
N ASP A 176 -11.31 11.49 7.98
CA ASP A 176 -12.60 11.72 8.66
C ASP A 176 -13.65 10.66 8.25
N LEU A 177 -13.30 9.67 7.41
CA LEU A 177 -14.26 8.67 6.90
C LEU A 177 -14.34 7.43 7.77
N GLU A 178 -15.58 6.98 8.01
CA GLU A 178 -15.85 5.64 8.50
C GLU A 178 -15.44 4.61 7.44
N GLY A 179 -14.74 3.55 7.86
CA GLY A 179 -14.20 2.52 6.97
C GLY A 179 -12.77 2.79 6.48
N ALA A 180 -12.16 3.94 6.82
CA ALA A 180 -10.78 4.29 6.47
C ALA A 180 -9.85 4.46 7.68
N GLN A 181 -10.23 3.93 8.85
CA GLN A 181 -9.52 4.13 10.11
C GLN A 181 -8.08 3.55 10.10
N GLU A 182 -7.86 2.41 9.47
CA GLU A 182 -6.51 1.82 9.35
C GLU A 182 -5.65 2.59 8.33
N ALA A 183 -6.25 3.09 7.24
CA ALA A 183 -5.53 3.99 6.34
C ALA A 183 -5.13 5.31 7.04
N LYS A 184 -6.00 5.85 7.89
CA LYS A 184 -5.67 7.00 8.74
C LYS A 184 -4.53 6.67 9.71
N ARG A 185 -4.62 5.54 10.40
CA ARG A 185 -3.56 5.04 11.30
C ARG A 185 -2.23 4.91 10.56
N GLY A 186 -2.25 4.37 9.33
CA GLY A 186 -1.09 4.29 8.45
C GLY A 186 -0.47 5.65 8.12
N LYS A 187 -1.30 6.66 7.79
CA LYS A 187 -0.83 8.04 7.58
C LYS A 187 -0.17 8.61 8.83
N ASP A 188 -0.79 8.42 9.99
CA ASP A 188 -0.27 8.91 11.26
C ASP A 188 1.08 8.26 11.60
N LEU A 189 1.22 6.95 11.36
CA LEU A 189 2.49 6.22 11.51
C LEU A 189 3.56 6.71 10.52
N VAL A 190 3.23 6.92 9.25
CA VAL A 190 4.16 7.46 8.25
C VAL A 190 4.71 8.83 8.66
N ALA A 191 3.85 9.68 9.24
CA ALA A 191 4.28 10.97 9.78
C ALA A 191 5.15 10.79 11.03
N LYS A 192 4.72 9.95 11.98
CA LYS A 192 5.42 9.69 13.25
C LYS A 192 6.83 9.11 13.05
N LEU A 193 6.94 8.11 12.18
CA LEU A 193 8.22 7.45 11.84
C LEU A 193 9.11 8.33 10.97
N GLY A 194 8.59 9.45 10.46
CA GLY A 194 9.35 10.41 9.67
C GLY A 194 9.73 9.89 8.29
N CYS A 195 8.92 9.03 7.66
CA CYS A 195 9.21 8.51 6.32
C CYS A 195 9.43 9.65 5.30
N VAL A 196 8.70 10.77 5.47
CA VAL A 196 8.84 12.00 4.65
C VAL A 196 10.19 12.69 4.77
N GLY A 197 11.03 12.33 5.74
CA GLY A 197 12.38 12.86 5.90
C GLY A 197 13.35 12.30 4.86
N CYS A 198 13.16 11.02 4.49
CA CYS A 198 13.94 10.36 3.44
C CYS A 198 13.20 10.33 2.11
N HIS A 199 11.94 9.94 2.12
CA HIS A 199 11.09 9.81 0.95
C HIS A 199 10.36 11.12 0.63
N SER A 200 10.20 11.40 -0.66
CA SER A 200 9.23 12.38 -1.11
C SER A 200 7.86 11.72 -1.32
N PHE A 201 6.81 12.53 -1.31
CA PHE A 201 5.44 12.16 -1.64
C PHE A 201 4.91 13.20 -2.62
N LYS A 202 4.86 12.84 -3.91
CA LYS A 202 4.48 13.74 -5.01
C LYS A 202 5.36 14.99 -5.03
N GLY A 203 6.67 14.78 -4.94
CA GLY A 203 7.72 15.80 -4.95
C GLY A 203 7.87 16.61 -3.66
N LYS A 204 7.20 16.22 -2.57
CA LYS A 204 7.30 16.90 -1.26
C LYS A 204 7.87 15.96 -0.20
N GLY A 205 8.89 16.39 0.52
CA GLY A 205 9.56 15.58 1.55
C GLY A 205 11.06 15.54 1.30
N GLY A 206 11.70 14.45 1.71
CA GLY A 206 13.12 14.19 1.57
C GLY A 206 13.56 13.92 0.13
N GLU A 207 14.87 14.04 -0.09
CA GLU A 207 15.54 13.72 -1.36
C GLU A 207 16.57 12.59 -1.18
N VAL A 208 16.59 11.96 0.01
CA VAL A 208 17.53 10.88 0.33
C VAL A 208 17.10 9.58 -0.37
N SER A 209 15.79 9.37 -0.53
CA SER A 209 15.22 8.16 -1.14
C SER A 209 14.16 8.51 -2.18
N VAL A 210 13.61 7.47 -2.81
CA VAL A 210 12.62 7.57 -3.88
C VAL A 210 11.33 8.25 -3.43
N ASP A 211 10.61 8.83 -4.39
CA ASP A 211 9.23 9.29 -4.18
C ASP A 211 8.31 8.08 -3.96
N LEU A 212 7.43 8.16 -2.96
CA LEU A 212 6.42 7.16 -2.63
C LEU A 212 5.00 7.60 -3.01
N GLY A 213 4.84 8.78 -3.61
CA GLY A 213 3.56 9.37 -3.99
C GLY A 213 2.78 8.59 -5.07
N ASP A 214 3.45 7.65 -5.74
CA ASP A 214 2.95 6.75 -6.77
C ASP A 214 3.34 5.28 -6.51
N ILE A 215 3.76 4.93 -5.29
CA ILE A 215 4.29 3.60 -4.99
C ILE A 215 3.30 2.48 -5.36
N ALA A 216 2.00 2.73 -5.24
CA ALA A 216 0.94 1.77 -5.58
C ALA A 216 0.85 1.46 -7.08
N ASP A 217 1.35 2.34 -7.95
CA ASP A 217 1.37 2.18 -9.41
C ASP A 217 2.69 1.64 -9.93
N LYS A 218 3.64 1.35 -9.03
CA LYS A 218 4.95 0.82 -9.43
C LYS A 218 4.77 -0.53 -10.12
N PRO A 219 5.24 -0.68 -11.37
CA PRO A 219 5.10 -1.94 -12.09
C PRO A 219 5.92 -3.02 -11.40
N VAL A 220 5.32 -4.18 -11.13
CA VAL A 220 5.97 -5.31 -10.43
C VAL A 220 7.22 -5.80 -11.16
N SER A 221 7.26 -5.63 -12.48
CA SER A 221 8.42 -5.93 -13.33
C SER A 221 9.66 -5.06 -13.06
N ARG A 222 9.53 -3.93 -12.36
CA ARG A 222 10.66 -3.06 -11.93
C ARG A 222 11.14 -3.34 -10.50
N ILE A 223 10.59 -4.36 -9.85
CA ILE A 223 10.99 -4.78 -8.51
C ILE A 223 11.90 -5.99 -8.65
N ASP A 224 13.03 -5.98 -7.95
CA ASP A 224 13.88 -7.16 -7.81
C ASP A 224 13.34 -8.04 -6.68
N TRP A 225 12.91 -9.25 -7.03
CA TRP A 225 12.34 -10.23 -6.12
C TRP A 225 13.35 -11.31 -5.69
N SER A 226 14.62 -11.19 -6.10
CA SER A 226 15.66 -12.20 -5.84
C SER A 226 15.81 -12.51 -4.34
N GLN A 227 15.69 -11.49 -3.50
CA GLN A 227 15.84 -11.59 -2.03
C GLN A 227 14.53 -11.89 -1.29
N THR A 228 13.41 -12.12 -1.98
CA THR A 228 12.10 -12.36 -1.35
C THR A 228 11.57 -13.78 -1.57
N THR A 229 12.32 -14.62 -2.28
CA THR A 229 11.86 -15.97 -2.70
C THR A 229 11.67 -16.94 -1.54
N ALA A 230 12.31 -16.68 -0.39
CA ALA A 230 12.09 -17.43 0.84
C ALA A 230 10.78 -17.05 1.56
N ASP A 231 10.28 -15.84 1.33
CA ASP A 231 9.12 -15.27 2.03
C ASP A 231 7.84 -15.32 1.17
N LEU A 232 7.96 -15.25 -0.16
CA LEU A 232 6.83 -15.12 -1.08
C LEU A 232 6.92 -16.05 -2.28
N ASP A 233 5.80 -16.72 -2.56
CA ASP A 233 5.57 -17.42 -3.81
C ASP A 233 5.34 -16.44 -4.97
N ARG A 234 5.52 -16.91 -6.21
CA ARG A 234 5.41 -16.06 -7.40
C ARG A 234 4.05 -15.37 -7.57
N HIS A 235 2.95 -16.00 -7.16
CA HIS A 235 1.61 -15.41 -7.23
C HIS A 235 1.38 -14.30 -6.18
N GLN A 236 2.30 -14.16 -5.23
CA GLN A 236 2.29 -13.14 -4.19
C GLN A 236 3.21 -11.95 -4.52
N TRP A 237 3.84 -11.94 -5.69
CA TRP A 237 4.69 -10.83 -6.13
C TRP A 237 3.82 -9.65 -6.59
N ASN A 238 3.50 -8.79 -5.65
CA ASN A 238 2.69 -7.59 -5.85
C ASN A 238 3.16 -6.46 -4.93
N VAL A 239 2.82 -5.22 -5.28
CA VAL A 239 3.26 -4.02 -4.54
C VAL A 239 2.84 -4.05 -3.07
N LYS A 240 1.65 -4.60 -2.75
CA LYS A 240 1.16 -4.74 -1.38
C LYS A 240 2.13 -5.56 -0.51
N ASN A 241 2.54 -6.73 -0.99
CA ASN A 241 3.49 -7.58 -0.26
C ASN A 241 4.91 -7.01 -0.27
N TRP A 242 5.32 -6.29 -1.33
CA TRP A 242 6.61 -5.62 -1.36
C TRP A 242 6.74 -4.57 -0.25
N ILE A 243 5.74 -3.71 -0.09
CA ILE A 243 5.71 -2.67 0.94
C ILE A 243 5.74 -3.31 2.33
N GLU A 244 4.92 -4.33 2.57
CA GLU A 244 4.82 -5.00 3.86
C GLU A 244 6.13 -5.71 4.25
N LEU A 245 6.82 -6.35 3.31
CA LEU A 245 8.13 -6.96 3.57
C LEU A 245 9.17 -5.93 4.04
N HIS A 246 9.18 -4.73 3.47
CA HIS A 246 10.10 -3.66 3.88
C HIS A 246 9.85 -3.14 5.31
N LEU A 247 8.67 -3.42 5.85
CA LEU A 247 8.28 -3.03 7.21
C LEU A 247 8.44 -4.17 8.22
N THR A 248 8.51 -5.42 7.75
CA THR A 248 8.46 -6.63 8.59
C THR A 248 9.73 -7.49 8.52
N ARG A 249 10.65 -7.17 7.61
CA ARG A 249 11.97 -7.82 7.46
C ARG A 249 13.05 -6.76 7.47
N ASP A 250 14.31 -7.17 7.66
CA ASP A 250 15.43 -6.24 7.58
C ASP A 250 15.60 -5.73 6.14
N PRO A 251 15.45 -4.42 5.86
CA PRO A 251 15.62 -3.87 4.51
C PRO A 251 17.02 -4.12 3.93
N MET A 252 18.05 -4.32 4.75
CA MET A 252 19.40 -4.68 4.29
C MET A 252 19.44 -6.11 3.73
N SER A 253 18.57 -7.01 4.18
CA SER A 253 18.46 -8.35 3.61
C SER A 253 17.68 -8.35 2.29
N LEU A 254 16.70 -7.46 2.16
CA LEU A 254 15.89 -7.31 0.95
C LEU A 254 16.64 -6.58 -0.17
N VAL A 255 17.45 -5.58 0.21
CA VAL A 255 18.29 -4.81 -0.70
C VAL A 255 19.71 -4.73 -0.11
N PRO A 256 20.52 -5.80 -0.30
CA PRO A 256 21.85 -5.92 0.30
C PRO A 256 22.93 -5.04 -0.33
N GLY A 257 22.65 -4.44 -1.49
CA GLY A 257 23.65 -3.68 -2.23
C GLY A 257 24.84 -4.55 -2.62
N ASP A 258 26.02 -3.93 -2.70
CA ASP A 258 27.31 -4.60 -2.95
C ASP A 258 28.41 -3.87 -2.15
N PRO A 259 28.45 -4.04 -0.82
CA PRO A 259 29.28 -3.20 0.05
C PRO A 259 30.77 -3.28 -0.24
N PHE A 260 31.22 -4.36 -0.89
CA PHE A 260 32.62 -4.59 -1.24
C PHE A 260 32.93 -4.32 -2.72
N GLY A 261 31.93 -3.90 -3.52
CA GLY A 261 32.14 -3.47 -4.90
C GLY A 261 32.52 -4.58 -5.89
N HIS A 262 32.14 -5.83 -5.65
CA HIS A 262 32.42 -6.93 -6.58
C HIS A 262 31.90 -6.66 -8.00
N SER A 263 30.76 -5.98 -8.10
CA SER A 263 30.13 -5.61 -9.38
C SER A 263 30.92 -4.57 -10.19
N CYS A 264 31.74 -3.75 -9.52
CA CYS A 264 32.57 -2.73 -10.16
C CYS A 264 34.08 -2.98 -10.07
N GLU A 265 34.52 -4.14 -9.59
CA GLU A 265 35.95 -4.44 -9.35
C GLU A 265 36.85 -4.26 -10.60
N HIS A 266 36.25 -4.34 -11.79
CA HIS A 266 36.91 -4.13 -13.07
C HIS A 266 37.14 -2.65 -13.43
N LEU A 267 36.61 -1.71 -12.64
CA LEU A 267 36.75 -0.27 -12.83
C LEU A 267 37.92 0.26 -11.98
N GLU A 268 38.67 1.21 -12.53
CA GLU A 268 39.77 1.89 -11.84
C GLU A 268 39.30 2.64 -10.58
N LYS A 269 38.03 3.05 -10.55
CA LYS A 269 37.35 3.62 -9.38
C LYS A 269 36.10 2.82 -9.11
N CYS A 270 36.16 1.98 -8.08
CA CYS A 270 35.04 1.21 -7.60
C CYS A 270 34.81 1.57 -6.14
N GLU A 271 33.64 2.15 -5.85
CA GLU A 271 33.15 2.33 -4.50
C GLU A 271 32.02 1.32 -4.29
N GLY A 272 32.06 0.59 -3.18
CA GLY A 272 30.98 -0.33 -2.82
C GLY A 272 29.63 0.38 -2.75
N VAL A 273 28.57 -0.37 -2.98
CA VAL A 273 27.19 0.10 -2.83
C VAL A 273 26.69 -0.34 -1.47
N ALA A 274 26.41 0.62 -0.58
CA ALA A 274 25.82 0.32 0.72
C ALA A 274 24.49 -0.44 0.57
N PRO A 275 24.12 -1.29 1.54
CA PRO A 275 22.79 -1.88 1.61
C PRO A 275 21.74 -0.79 1.88
N SER A 276 20.46 -1.16 1.86
CA SER A 276 19.36 -0.24 2.12
C SER A 276 19.59 0.63 3.37
N GLY A 277 19.46 1.95 3.20
CA GLY A 277 19.42 2.91 4.30
C GLY A 277 18.06 2.98 5.00
N MET A 278 17.07 2.19 4.57
CA MET A 278 15.76 2.18 5.23
C MET A 278 15.90 1.66 6.68
N PRO A 279 15.32 2.36 7.68
CA PRO A 279 15.37 1.92 9.08
C PRO A 279 14.78 0.51 9.26
N PRO A 280 15.30 -0.28 10.23
CA PRO A 280 14.81 -1.62 10.53
C PRO A 280 13.46 -1.59 11.27
N PHE A 281 12.40 -1.12 10.62
CA PHE A 281 11.09 -0.95 11.26
C PHE A 281 10.48 -2.26 11.79
N PHE A 282 10.96 -3.42 11.35
CA PHE A 282 10.56 -4.72 11.92
C PHE A 282 10.90 -4.86 13.41
N GLU A 283 11.81 -4.03 13.95
CA GLU A 283 12.16 -3.97 15.37
C GLU A 283 11.18 -3.10 16.18
N GLU A 284 10.41 -2.24 15.51
CA GLU A 284 9.59 -1.19 16.13
C GLU A 284 8.09 -1.32 15.85
N LEU A 285 7.73 -1.97 14.75
CA LEU A 285 6.36 -2.12 14.30
C LEU A 285 5.83 -3.52 14.54
N SER A 286 4.60 -3.57 15.05
CA SER A 286 3.76 -4.76 14.95
C SER A 286 3.34 -5.03 13.50
N LEU A 287 2.91 -6.25 13.20
CA LEU A 287 2.38 -6.61 11.89
C LEU A 287 1.16 -5.73 11.54
N GLU A 288 0.30 -5.45 12.50
CA GLU A 288 -0.88 -4.61 12.32
C GLU A 288 -0.52 -3.17 11.95
N GLU A 289 0.55 -2.63 12.52
CA GLU A 289 1.07 -1.29 12.16
C GLU A 289 1.68 -1.28 10.77
N ALA A 290 2.45 -2.32 10.42
CA ALA A 290 2.99 -2.48 9.07
C ALA A 290 1.85 -2.59 8.03
N GLN A 291 0.78 -3.32 8.35
CA GLN A 291 -0.42 -3.43 7.52
C GLN A 291 -1.16 -2.10 7.37
N ALA A 292 -1.28 -1.32 8.45
CA ALA A 292 -1.90 0.00 8.41
C ALA A 292 -1.11 0.97 7.49
N ILE A 293 0.23 1.00 7.63
CA ILE A 293 1.10 1.76 6.72
C ILE A 293 0.92 1.28 5.28
N THR A 294 0.93 -0.04 5.06
CA THR A 294 0.74 -0.63 3.72
C THR A 294 -0.61 -0.24 3.12
N ALA A 295 -1.69 -0.27 3.91
CA ALA A 295 -3.01 0.18 3.47
C ALA A 295 -2.97 1.65 3.02
N TYR A 296 -2.37 2.56 3.80
CA TYR A 296 -2.21 3.96 3.39
C TYR A 296 -1.36 4.12 2.12
N MET A 297 -0.24 3.40 2.02
CA MET A 297 0.65 3.44 0.85
C MET A 297 -0.01 2.93 -0.43
N LEU A 298 -0.91 1.94 -0.36
CA LEU A 298 -1.69 1.48 -1.52
C LEU A 298 -2.65 2.54 -2.08
N GLY A 299 -2.89 3.60 -1.31
CA GLY A 299 -3.59 4.80 -1.74
C GLY A 299 -2.75 5.81 -2.51
N MET A 300 -1.42 5.69 -2.49
CA MET A 300 -0.50 6.61 -3.17
C MET A 300 -0.40 6.24 -4.65
N THR A 301 -1.27 6.86 -5.45
CA THR A 301 -1.38 6.65 -6.89
C THR A 301 -1.14 7.94 -7.69
N ASP A 302 -0.58 7.79 -8.89
CA ASP A 302 -0.43 8.84 -9.91
C ASP A 302 -1.61 8.88 -10.91
N ARG A 303 -2.51 7.89 -10.85
CA ARG A 303 -3.63 7.78 -11.78
C ARG A 303 -4.53 9.00 -11.70
N ALA A 304 -4.69 9.65 -12.86
CA ALA A 304 -5.57 10.80 -12.98
C ALA A 304 -7.04 10.37 -12.84
N LEU A 305 -7.63 10.65 -11.68
CA LEU A 305 -9.07 10.45 -11.47
C LEU A 305 -9.88 11.66 -11.94
N PRO A 306 -10.97 11.46 -12.71
CA PRO A 306 -11.88 12.54 -13.06
C PRO A 306 -12.49 13.18 -11.82
N MET A 307 -12.73 14.50 -11.86
CA MET A 307 -13.20 15.27 -10.71
C MET A 307 -14.50 14.75 -10.08
N GLN A 308 -15.39 14.13 -10.86
CA GLN A 308 -16.65 13.54 -10.39
C GLN A 308 -16.46 12.32 -9.47
N TYR A 309 -15.25 11.79 -9.36
CA TYR A 309 -14.86 10.71 -8.45
C TYR A 309 -14.01 11.20 -7.28
N LYS A 310 -13.62 12.48 -7.27
CA LYS A 310 -12.80 13.06 -6.21
C LYS A 310 -13.66 13.79 -5.18
N VAL A 311 -13.35 13.57 -3.91
CA VAL A 311 -13.93 14.32 -2.80
C VAL A 311 -12.81 15.16 -2.17
N PRO A 312 -12.78 16.48 -2.43
CA PRO A 312 -11.73 17.34 -1.92
C PRO A 312 -11.89 17.61 -0.42
N ALA A 313 -10.77 17.72 0.27
CA ALA A 313 -10.74 18.10 1.68
C ALA A 313 -10.66 19.62 1.85
N VAL A 314 -11.39 20.14 2.83
CA VAL A 314 -11.21 21.51 3.31
C VAL A 314 -10.05 21.53 4.29
N LYS A 315 -9.01 22.32 3.99
CA LYS A 315 -7.88 22.52 4.92
C LYS A 315 -8.36 23.23 6.18
N LYS A 316 -8.32 22.53 7.32
CA LYS A 316 -8.59 23.11 8.64
C LYS A 316 -7.33 23.87 9.12
N PRO A 317 -7.45 25.12 9.61
CA PRO A 317 -6.30 25.82 10.17
C PRO A 317 -5.82 25.12 11.44
N VAL A 318 -4.53 24.80 11.51
CA VAL A 318 -3.91 24.20 12.70
C VAL A 318 -3.49 25.32 13.66
N ARG A 319 -3.83 25.17 14.94
CA ARG A 319 -3.36 26.06 16.02
C ARG A 319 -2.51 25.23 16.98
N TYR A 320 -1.39 25.81 17.40
CA TYR A 320 -0.47 25.21 18.36
C TYR A 320 -0.59 25.95 19.70
N ALA A 321 -0.40 25.24 20.80
CA ALA A 321 -0.47 25.82 22.14
C ALA A 321 0.66 26.83 22.38
N ASP A 322 1.88 26.49 21.96
CA ASP A 322 3.07 27.32 22.08
C ASP A 322 4.07 27.04 20.94
N ASN A 323 5.26 27.64 21.03
CA ASN A 323 6.34 27.44 20.05
C ASN A 323 6.95 26.03 20.10
N ILE A 324 6.99 25.39 21.26
CA ILE A 324 7.59 24.05 21.42
C ILE A 324 6.70 23.00 20.75
N GLU A 325 5.39 23.04 21.01
CA GLU A 325 4.42 22.18 20.33
C GLU A 325 4.37 22.42 18.82
N HIS A 326 4.51 23.69 18.40
CA HIS A 326 4.64 24.01 16.97
C HIS A 326 5.94 23.45 16.38
N GLY A 327 7.06 23.57 17.09
CA GLY A 327 8.35 23.03 16.70
C GLY A 327 8.36 21.51 16.61
N LYS A 328 7.73 20.83 17.57
CA LYS A 328 7.50 19.38 17.54
C LYS A 328 6.70 18.97 16.31
N ALA A 329 5.67 19.73 15.95
CA ALA A 329 4.92 19.49 14.72
C ALA A 329 5.77 19.72 13.46
N MET A 330 6.72 20.66 13.47
CA MET A 330 7.69 20.83 12.37
C MET A 330 8.67 19.64 12.29
N TYR A 331 9.15 19.15 13.42
CA TYR A 331 9.98 17.94 13.51
C TYR A 331 9.30 16.73 12.84
N THR A 332 8.01 16.52 13.11
CA THR A 332 7.19 15.49 12.45
C THR A 332 6.93 15.81 10.98
N LYS A 333 6.52 17.05 10.65
CA LYS A 333 6.19 17.48 9.28
C LYS A 333 7.34 17.29 8.30
N PHE A 334 8.57 17.59 8.74
CA PHE A 334 9.77 17.44 7.93
C PHE A 334 10.43 16.06 8.08
N GLY A 335 9.86 15.18 8.91
CA GLY A 335 10.29 13.79 9.06
C GLY A 335 11.67 13.63 9.68
N CYS A 336 12.08 14.54 10.57
CA CYS A 336 13.37 14.45 11.25
C CYS A 336 13.52 13.14 12.03
N ALA A 337 12.40 12.57 12.49
CA ALA A 337 12.36 11.25 13.14
C ALA A 337 12.83 10.08 12.27
N GLY A 338 12.82 10.24 10.94
CA GLY A 338 13.29 9.20 10.01
C GLY A 338 14.79 8.90 10.14
N CYS A 339 15.56 9.88 10.63
CA CYS A 339 16.99 9.73 10.91
C CYS A 339 17.31 9.80 12.41
N HIS A 340 16.61 10.65 13.15
CA HIS A 340 16.94 10.96 14.55
C HIS A 340 15.98 10.33 15.58
N GLY A 341 15.03 9.50 15.12
CA GLY A 341 14.05 8.84 15.97
C GLY A 341 12.95 9.78 16.49
N GLU A 342 11.93 9.20 17.11
CA GLU A 342 10.86 9.99 17.73
C GLU A 342 11.45 10.89 18.83
N GLY A 343 11.09 12.17 18.79
CA GLY A 343 11.60 13.14 19.77
C GLY A 343 13.09 13.46 19.68
N GLY A 344 13.84 12.87 18.74
CA GLY A 344 15.30 13.02 18.68
C GLY A 344 16.07 12.09 19.60
N ALA A 345 15.38 11.12 20.22
CA ALA A 345 15.94 10.29 21.29
C ALA A 345 16.75 9.07 20.80
N ASP A 346 16.64 8.68 19.53
CA ASP A 346 17.26 7.47 19.01
C ASP A 346 17.71 7.62 17.56
N GLY A 347 19.01 7.80 17.36
CA GLY A 347 19.60 7.89 16.03
C GLY A 347 19.48 6.57 15.27
N ARG A 348 18.90 6.61 14.07
CA ARG A 348 18.64 5.41 13.26
C ARG A 348 19.92 4.83 12.67
N ARG A 349 19.86 3.55 12.27
CA ARG A 349 20.96 2.84 11.60
C ARG A 349 21.41 3.56 10.33
N ASN A 350 22.70 3.87 10.24
CA ASN A 350 23.35 4.38 9.04
C ASN A 350 24.58 3.52 8.74
N PHE A 351 24.48 2.66 7.72
CA PHE A 351 25.50 1.66 7.42
C PHE A 351 26.87 2.30 7.16
N ASN A 352 27.92 1.75 7.75
CA ASN A 352 29.30 2.24 7.68
C ASN A 352 29.53 3.66 8.26
N ALA A 353 28.54 4.29 8.89
CA ALA A 353 28.81 5.45 9.73
C ALA A 353 29.55 5.01 11.01
N LEU A 354 30.43 5.87 11.53
CA LEU A 354 31.05 5.66 12.83
C LEU A 354 30.00 5.82 13.93
N GLY A 355 29.87 4.82 14.79
CA GLY A 355 28.98 4.80 15.94
C GLY A 355 29.60 4.09 17.14
N ASP A 356 28.88 4.13 18.27
CA ASP A 356 29.33 3.51 19.51
C ASP A 356 29.25 1.97 19.42
N GLY A 357 30.16 1.29 20.12
CA GLY A 357 30.15 -0.18 20.24
C GLY A 357 30.64 -0.95 19.00
N GLN A 358 31.23 -0.27 18.02
CA GLN A 358 31.88 -0.91 16.87
C GLN A 358 33.30 -1.38 17.19
N ASP A 359 33.63 -2.62 16.83
CA ASP A 359 34.96 -3.20 16.99
C ASP A 359 35.89 -2.82 15.82
N LYS A 360 36.76 -1.84 16.05
CA LYS A 360 37.73 -1.34 15.06
C LYS A 360 38.79 -2.37 14.64
N THR A 361 38.86 -3.54 15.27
CA THR A 361 39.74 -4.63 14.80
C THR A 361 39.11 -5.42 13.65
N ASN A 362 37.80 -5.28 13.42
CA ASN A 362 37.04 -6.01 12.40
C ASN A 362 36.38 -5.06 11.38
N LEU A 363 37.19 -4.19 10.77
CA LEU A 363 36.74 -3.11 9.88
C LEU A 363 35.94 -3.59 8.66
N HIS A 364 36.20 -4.80 8.15
CA HIS A 364 35.53 -5.32 6.96
C HIS A 364 34.24 -6.11 7.28
N SER A 365 33.83 -6.21 8.54
CA SER A 365 32.60 -6.91 8.92
C SER A 365 31.36 -6.10 8.53
N ILE A 366 30.42 -6.75 7.83
CA ILE A 366 29.09 -6.20 7.55
C ILE A 366 28.35 -5.91 8.86
N GLU A 367 28.47 -6.80 9.86
CA GLU A 367 27.80 -6.65 11.14
C GLU A 367 28.32 -5.43 11.90
N GLU A 368 29.63 -5.17 11.87
CA GLU A 368 30.21 -3.97 12.51
C GLU A 368 29.82 -2.68 11.76
N MET A 369 29.86 -2.69 10.42
CA MET A 369 29.39 -1.55 9.63
C MET A 369 27.88 -1.27 9.85
N ALA A 370 27.06 -2.29 10.08
CA ALA A 370 25.62 -2.16 10.35
C ALA A 370 25.30 -1.55 11.72
N LYS A 371 26.27 -1.49 12.65
CA LYS A 371 26.12 -0.81 13.94
C LYS A 371 26.25 0.70 13.84
N GLY A 372 26.62 1.26 12.69
CA GLY A 372 26.63 2.71 12.49
C GLY A 372 25.27 3.35 12.77
N ARG A 373 25.26 4.55 13.36
CA ARG A 373 24.05 5.25 13.78
C ARG A 373 24.13 6.73 13.44
N GLU A 374 22.97 7.33 13.18
CA GLU A 374 22.81 8.78 13.17
C GLU A 374 22.98 9.36 14.58
N PRO A 375 23.30 10.67 14.72
CA PRO A 375 23.38 11.31 16.02
C PRO A 375 22.04 11.32 16.77
N THR A 376 22.04 10.90 18.05
CA THR A 376 20.92 11.12 18.97
C THR A 376 20.84 12.60 19.35
N LEU A 377 19.78 13.28 18.92
CA LEU A 377 19.64 14.72 19.07
C LEU A 377 19.56 15.16 20.53
N THR A 378 18.88 14.43 21.41
CA THR A 378 18.80 14.79 22.85
C THR A 378 20.17 14.94 23.49
N LYS A 379 21.18 14.18 23.02
CA LYS A 379 22.55 14.21 23.52
C LYS A 379 23.44 15.27 22.88
N VAL A 380 23.18 15.62 21.61
CA VAL A 380 24.12 16.46 20.83
C VAL A 380 23.63 17.89 20.64
N VAL A 381 22.33 18.16 20.65
CA VAL A 381 21.81 19.51 20.33
C VAL A 381 22.22 20.56 21.35
N GLY A 382 22.37 20.20 22.63
CA GLY A 382 22.86 21.10 23.69
C GLY A 382 24.32 21.57 23.49
N THR A 383 25.09 20.89 22.64
CA THR A 383 26.49 21.27 22.34
C THR A 383 26.60 22.37 21.29
N TYR A 384 25.49 22.77 20.65
CA TYR A 384 25.46 23.80 19.62
C TYR A 384 24.76 25.05 20.11
N SER A 385 25.29 26.22 19.78
CA SER A 385 24.51 27.46 19.82
C SER A 385 23.35 27.40 18.82
N ARG A 386 22.33 28.23 19.04
CA ARG A 386 21.18 28.35 18.12
C ARG A 386 21.60 28.66 16.68
N ASP A 387 22.62 29.50 16.48
CA ASP A 387 23.08 29.90 15.15
C ASP A 387 23.88 28.79 14.45
N GLU A 388 24.67 28.03 15.21
CA GLU A 388 25.36 26.85 14.67
C GLU A 388 24.36 25.78 14.25
N LEU A 389 23.35 25.50 15.08
CA LEU A 389 22.31 24.53 14.77
C LEU A 389 21.49 24.96 13.54
N ARG A 390 21.14 26.26 13.46
CA ARG A 390 20.50 26.84 12.27
C ARG A 390 21.35 26.61 11.03
N LYS A 391 22.64 26.95 11.09
CA LYS A 391 23.55 26.79 9.96
C LYS A 391 23.61 25.33 9.51
N LYS A 392 23.67 24.40 10.46
CA LYS A 392 23.66 22.95 10.18
C LYS A 392 22.40 22.50 9.45
N LEU A 393 21.22 22.94 9.89
CA LEU A 393 19.94 22.63 9.22
C LEU A 393 19.85 23.27 7.82
N VAL A 394 20.29 24.52 7.69
CA VAL A 394 20.26 25.28 6.42
C VAL A 394 21.18 24.65 5.37
N ASP A 395 22.41 24.35 5.76
CA ASP A 395 23.44 23.84 4.85
C ASP A 395 23.36 22.33 4.64
N GLY A 396 22.76 21.59 5.59
CA GLY A 396 22.78 20.14 5.61
C GLY A 396 24.14 19.59 6.07
N VAL A 397 24.27 18.26 6.08
CA VAL A 397 25.52 17.54 6.32
C VAL A 397 25.77 16.68 5.08
N SER A 398 26.89 16.92 4.40
CA SER A 398 27.26 16.18 3.19
C SER A 398 27.55 14.71 3.53
N PRO A 399 27.16 13.74 2.68
CA PRO A 399 27.54 12.33 2.85
C PRO A 399 29.04 12.14 3.04
N THR A 400 29.86 12.92 2.33
CA THR A 400 31.33 12.86 2.40
C THR A 400 31.94 13.38 3.70
N SER A 401 31.15 14.10 4.51
CA SER A 401 31.57 14.61 5.82
C SER A 401 31.24 13.66 6.97
N ILE A 402 30.49 12.59 6.68
CA ILE A 402 30.17 11.55 7.67
C ILE A 402 31.40 10.68 7.84
N VAL A 403 31.85 10.56 9.09
CA VAL A 403 33.01 9.73 9.42
C VAL A 403 32.65 8.27 9.17
N LYS A 404 33.36 7.62 8.26
CA LYS A 404 33.19 6.19 7.98
C LYS A 404 33.78 5.37 9.13
N PHE A 405 33.13 4.27 9.48
CA PHE A 405 33.70 3.25 10.35
C PHE A 405 34.85 2.53 9.64
N ASN A 406 34.59 2.00 8.44
CA ASN A 406 35.59 1.47 7.53
C ASN A 406 35.90 2.52 6.44
N PRO A 407 37.12 3.10 6.43
CA PRO A 407 37.52 4.08 5.41
C PRO A 407 37.45 3.55 3.97
N GLU A 408 37.66 2.24 3.77
CA GLU A 408 37.61 1.57 2.47
C GLU A 408 36.18 1.11 2.11
N GLY A 409 35.27 1.16 3.07
CA GLY A 409 33.87 0.78 2.88
C GLY A 409 33.04 1.81 2.10
N PRO A 410 31.79 1.47 1.78
CA PRO A 410 30.90 2.34 1.01
C PRO A 410 30.57 3.62 1.78
N THR A 411 30.27 4.70 1.08
CA THR A 411 29.76 5.92 1.73
C THR A 411 28.45 5.62 2.48
N PRO A 412 28.30 6.12 3.72
CA PRO A 412 27.06 5.93 4.48
C PRO A 412 25.84 6.41 3.69
N PRO A 413 24.78 5.59 3.58
CA PRO A 413 23.65 5.89 2.69
C PRO A 413 22.77 7.03 3.20
N LEU A 414 22.77 7.30 4.51
CA LEU A 414 21.97 8.37 5.10
C LEU A 414 22.84 9.61 5.35
N PHE A 415 22.24 10.76 5.15
CA PHE A 415 22.83 12.08 5.40
C PHE A 415 21.71 13.09 5.64
N MET A 416 22.03 14.21 6.31
CA MET A 416 21.05 15.27 6.52
C MET A 416 21.02 16.21 5.30
N PRO A 417 19.95 16.23 4.49
CA PRO A 417 19.88 17.15 3.36
C PRO A 417 19.80 18.61 3.82
N ALA A 418 20.10 19.54 2.91
CA ALA A 418 19.95 20.96 3.17
C ALA A 418 18.47 21.36 3.25
N TRP A 419 18.04 21.97 4.34
CA TRP A 419 16.63 22.35 4.57
C TRP A 419 16.28 23.78 4.16
N LYS A 420 17.26 24.57 3.71
CA LYS A 420 17.10 26.01 3.37
C LYS A 420 15.98 26.33 2.37
N THR A 421 15.66 25.40 1.47
CA THR A 421 14.59 25.58 0.48
C THR A 421 13.21 25.16 1.00
N LYS A 422 13.17 24.32 2.03
CA LYS A 422 11.96 23.64 2.55
C LYS A 422 11.44 24.27 3.84
N ILE A 423 12.33 24.68 4.76
CA ILE A 423 11.98 25.26 6.07
C ILE A 423 12.32 26.74 6.07
N LYS A 424 11.34 27.62 6.28
CA LYS A 424 11.53 29.08 6.16
C LYS A 424 10.87 29.85 7.30
N GLY A 425 11.44 31.00 7.63
CA GLY A 425 10.87 31.97 8.57
C GLY A 425 10.51 31.32 9.91
N LYS A 426 9.27 31.51 10.35
CA LYS A 426 8.78 31.05 11.65
C LYS A 426 8.92 29.54 11.86
N GLU A 427 8.81 28.72 10.82
CA GLU A 427 8.94 27.26 10.93
C GLU A 427 10.36 26.85 11.38
N MET A 428 11.39 27.56 10.92
CA MET A 428 12.77 27.33 11.36
C MET A 428 12.95 27.74 12.82
N GLU A 429 12.38 28.89 13.22
CA GLU A 429 12.51 29.38 14.60
C GLU A 429 11.90 28.40 15.60
N VAL A 430 10.66 27.96 15.35
CA VAL A 430 9.98 27.04 16.28
C VAL A 430 10.63 25.66 16.29
N LEU A 431 11.16 25.19 15.15
CA LEU A 431 11.93 23.95 15.11
C LEU A 431 13.19 24.05 15.97
N LEU A 432 13.93 25.17 15.89
CA LEU A 432 15.09 25.40 16.75
C LEU A 432 14.70 25.49 18.23
N ASP A 433 13.58 26.15 18.57
CA ASP A 433 13.06 26.22 19.94
C ASP A 433 12.81 24.79 20.48
N TYR A 434 12.16 23.94 19.68
CA TYR A 434 11.91 22.55 20.05
C TYR A 434 13.21 21.75 20.20
N LEU A 435 14.13 21.82 19.23
CA LEU A 435 15.39 21.08 19.27
C LEU A 435 16.24 21.45 20.49
N LEU A 436 16.28 22.72 20.88
CA LEU A 436 17.00 23.14 22.08
C LEU A 436 16.26 22.72 23.37
N SER A 437 14.92 22.61 23.34
CA SER A 437 14.14 22.17 24.49
C SER A 437 14.27 20.68 24.83
N ILE A 438 14.71 19.85 23.88
CA ILE A 438 14.92 18.41 24.07
C ILE A 438 16.37 18.05 24.44
N ALA A 439 17.25 19.04 24.57
CA ALA A 439 18.61 18.83 25.02
C ALA A 439 18.59 18.25 26.44
N GLU A 440 19.32 17.16 26.66
CA GLU A 440 19.64 16.72 28.01
C GLU A 440 20.46 17.81 28.71
N ASP A 441 20.13 18.13 29.96
CA ASP A 441 20.93 19.04 30.78
C ASP A 441 22.35 18.47 30.86
N SER A 442 23.33 19.16 30.28
CA SER A 442 24.70 18.67 30.20
C SER A 442 25.40 18.57 31.55
N GLY A 443 24.73 18.94 32.65
CA GLY A 443 25.27 18.89 34.02
C GLY A 443 26.47 19.81 34.26
N GLU A 444 26.95 20.50 33.23
CA GLU A 444 28.03 21.48 33.29
C GLU A 444 27.41 22.88 33.38
N GLU A 445 27.16 23.32 34.61
CA GLU A 445 27.11 24.76 34.93
C GLU A 445 28.47 25.36 34.55
N TRP A 446 28.47 26.28 33.59
CA TRP A 446 29.64 27.03 33.14
C TRP A 446 29.96 28.23 34.04
#